data_AF-A0A7K8L740-F1
#
_entry.id   AF-A0A7K8L740-F1
#
_cell.length_a   1.000
_cell.length_b   1.000
_cell.length_c   1.000
_cell.angle_alpha   90.00
_cell.angle_beta   90.00
_cell.angle_gamma   90.00
#
_symmetry.space_group_name_H-M   'P 1'
#
loop_
_entity.id
_entity.type
_entity.pdbx_description
1 polymer ?
#
loop_
_entity_poly.entity_id
_entity_poly.type
_entity_poly.pdbx_seq_one_letter_code
_entity_poly.pdbx_strand_id
1 'polypeptide(L)'
;CFVCGESGATITCRETGCERSFHLPCAVEGRCITQYFGLYRSFCWEHRPQQAVKAAPEENTTCLICLDPVEDTMSYGTMVCPACKHAWFHRGCIQKQALHAGFSCFTCPHCQNEYRFLMEMLTMGIRIPYRLGPSWMDDEAYEQLYERHSRCDARQCLCPGGREQAEEEGPWQLLLCCSCAAEGAHRRCSRLTNSTTSWECGSC
;
A
#
# COMPACT_ATOMS: atom_id res chain seq x y z
N CYS A 1 16.49 -29.90 -5.17
CA CYS A 1 16.39 -28.52 -4.67
C CYS A 1 17.42 -28.38 -3.57
N PHE A 2 18.27 -27.37 -3.60
CA PHE A 2 19.30 -27.21 -2.57
C PHE A 2 18.72 -26.81 -1.19
N VAL A 3 17.45 -26.36 -1.14
CA VAL A 3 16.78 -25.91 0.08
C VAL A 3 16.09 -27.09 0.79
N CYS A 4 15.17 -27.78 0.12
CA CYS A 4 14.40 -28.88 0.73
C CYS A 4 14.94 -30.29 0.43
N GLY A 5 15.98 -30.43 -0.40
CA GLY A 5 16.52 -31.72 -0.83
C GLY A 5 15.74 -32.42 -1.95
N GLU A 6 14.46 -32.10 -2.13
CA GLU A 6 13.59 -32.79 -3.09
C GLU A 6 13.91 -32.53 -4.57
N SER A 7 13.58 -33.50 -5.42
CA SER A 7 13.75 -33.43 -6.88
C SER A 7 12.77 -32.43 -7.55
N GLY A 8 12.97 -32.14 -8.85
CA GLY A 8 12.03 -31.31 -9.63
C GLY A 8 12.18 -29.80 -9.50
N ALA A 9 13.26 -29.30 -8.90
CA ALA A 9 13.55 -27.87 -8.87
C ALA A 9 14.00 -27.37 -10.25
N THR A 10 13.24 -26.45 -10.85
CA THR A 10 13.48 -25.92 -12.20
C THR A 10 14.12 -24.54 -12.22
N ILE A 11 14.11 -23.79 -11.12
CA ILE A 11 14.75 -22.48 -11.04
C ILE A 11 16.22 -22.67 -10.72
N THR A 12 17.10 -22.22 -11.61
CA THR A 12 18.55 -22.32 -11.46
C THR A 12 19.17 -20.96 -11.13
N CYS A 13 20.27 -20.98 -10.38
CA CYS A 13 21.08 -19.80 -10.18
C CYS A 13 21.68 -19.32 -11.51
N ARG A 14 21.61 -18.01 -11.77
CA ARG A 14 22.12 -17.40 -13.01
C ARG A 14 23.65 -17.34 -13.08
N GLU A 15 24.32 -17.37 -11.94
CA GLU A 15 25.76 -17.24 -11.86
C GLU A 15 26.48 -18.38 -12.60
N THR A 16 27.55 -18.03 -13.32
CA THR A 16 28.26 -19.00 -14.16
C THR A 16 28.99 -20.02 -13.28
N GLY A 17 28.76 -21.31 -13.52
CA GLY A 17 29.33 -22.38 -12.71
C GLY A 17 28.58 -22.69 -11.41
N CYS A 18 27.48 -21.99 -11.11
CA CYS A 18 26.63 -22.33 -9.96
C CYS A 18 25.57 -23.36 -10.36
N GLU A 19 25.64 -24.57 -9.81
CA GLU A 19 24.69 -25.66 -10.09
C GLU A 19 23.47 -25.67 -9.16
N ARG A 20 23.34 -24.68 -8.27
CA ARG A 20 22.25 -24.64 -7.29
C ARG A 20 20.90 -24.38 -7.99
N SER A 21 19.94 -25.27 -7.72
CA SER A 21 18.55 -25.14 -8.16
C SER A 21 17.57 -25.19 -7.00
N PHE A 22 16.47 -24.46 -7.12
CA PHE A 22 15.44 -24.36 -6.08
C PHE A 22 14.02 -24.36 -6.65
N HIS A 23 13.06 -24.80 -5.85
CA HIS A 23 11.64 -24.61 -6.19
C HIS A 23 11.24 -23.16 -5.90
N LEU A 24 10.24 -22.66 -6.61
CA LEU A 24 9.70 -21.32 -6.37
C LEU A 24 9.23 -21.12 -4.90
N PRO A 25 8.50 -22.06 -4.26
CA PRO A 25 8.11 -21.90 -2.85
C PRO A 25 9.30 -21.88 -1.90
N CYS A 26 10.36 -22.63 -2.21
CA CYS A 26 11.57 -22.70 -1.40
C CYS A 26 12.47 -21.45 -1.52
N ALA A 27 12.20 -20.55 -2.46
CA ALA A 27 13.05 -19.37 -2.70
C ALA A 27 13.14 -18.46 -1.47
N VAL A 28 12.03 -18.30 -0.73
CA VAL A 28 11.99 -17.44 0.47
C VAL A 28 12.82 -18.04 1.60
N GLU A 29 12.59 -19.32 1.92
CA GLU A 29 13.34 -20.06 2.94
C GLU A 29 14.83 -20.14 2.60
N GLY A 30 15.14 -20.44 1.34
CA GLY A 30 16.50 -20.47 0.80
C GLY A 30 17.16 -19.10 0.64
N ARG A 31 16.48 -18.00 1.03
CA ARG A 31 16.94 -16.61 0.87
C ARG A 31 17.47 -16.32 -0.53
N CYS A 32 16.80 -16.88 -1.53
CA CYS A 32 17.05 -16.67 -2.95
C CYS A 32 16.36 -15.39 -3.43
N ILE A 33 16.88 -14.85 -4.53
CA ILE A 33 16.28 -13.70 -5.21
C ILE A 33 15.91 -14.11 -6.64
N THR A 34 14.64 -13.89 -7.00
CA THR A 34 14.17 -13.97 -8.39
C THR A 34 13.76 -12.57 -8.82
N GLN A 35 14.36 -12.09 -9.90
CA GLN A 35 14.04 -10.82 -10.52
C GLN A 35 12.87 -11.02 -11.47
N TYR A 36 11.76 -10.31 -11.28
CA TYR A 36 10.54 -10.45 -12.10
C TYR A 36 10.52 -9.50 -13.30
N PHE A 37 11.68 -9.18 -13.85
CA PHE A 37 11.85 -8.25 -14.97
C PHE A 37 12.94 -8.74 -15.93
N GLY A 38 12.90 -8.25 -17.17
CA GLY A 38 13.88 -8.59 -18.20
C GLY A 38 13.93 -10.09 -18.47
N LEU A 39 15.08 -10.72 -18.17
CA LEU A 39 15.33 -12.15 -18.42
C LEU A 39 14.94 -13.07 -17.26
N TYR A 40 14.18 -12.56 -16.28
CA TYR A 40 13.68 -13.34 -15.14
C TYR A 40 14.77 -14.12 -14.37
N ARG A 41 15.90 -13.45 -14.12
CA ARG A 41 17.09 -14.08 -13.52
C ARG A 41 16.85 -14.44 -12.06
N SER A 42 17.40 -15.58 -11.65
CA SER A 42 17.29 -16.08 -10.28
C SER A 42 18.67 -16.34 -9.71
N PHE A 43 18.84 -16.13 -8.41
CA PHE A 43 20.11 -16.21 -7.72
C PHE A 43 19.95 -16.95 -6.39
N CYS A 44 20.87 -17.87 -6.10
CA CYS A 44 20.93 -18.54 -4.79
C CYS A 44 21.42 -17.58 -3.71
N TRP A 45 21.38 -18.01 -2.44
CA TRP A 45 21.75 -17.14 -1.31
C TRP A 45 23.18 -16.58 -1.36
N GLU A 46 24.10 -17.23 -2.07
CA GLU A 46 25.49 -16.80 -2.21
C GLU A 46 25.65 -15.75 -3.32
N HIS A 47 24.94 -15.93 -4.44
CA HIS A 47 25.06 -15.08 -5.63
C HIS A 47 23.95 -14.03 -5.75
N ARG A 48 23.07 -13.94 -4.75
CA ARG A 48 21.99 -12.95 -4.78
C ARG A 48 22.57 -11.53 -4.77
N PRO A 49 21.93 -10.58 -5.45
CA PRO A 49 22.31 -9.18 -5.32
C PRO A 49 22.15 -8.71 -3.87
N GLN A 50 22.96 -7.72 -3.51
CA GLN A 50 22.88 -7.00 -2.26
C GLN A 50 22.71 -5.52 -2.57
N GLN A 51 22.03 -4.79 -1.70
CA GLN A 51 21.92 -3.35 -1.88
C GLN A 51 23.32 -2.72 -1.75
N ALA A 52 23.71 -1.92 -2.75
CA ALA A 52 25.02 -1.27 -2.76
C ALA A 52 25.11 -0.09 -1.78
N VAL A 53 23.97 0.36 -1.25
CA VAL A 53 23.90 1.45 -0.28
C VAL A 53 24.58 1.04 1.02
N LYS A 54 25.62 1.79 1.39
CA LYS A 54 26.23 1.73 2.70
C LYS A 54 25.39 2.59 3.66
N ALA A 55 24.45 1.94 4.33
CA ALA A 55 23.67 2.51 5.43
C ALA A 55 23.53 1.44 6.51
N ALA A 56 23.46 1.87 7.76
CA ALA A 56 23.09 1.03 8.89
C ALA A 56 21.87 1.67 9.57
N PRO A 57 20.92 0.86 10.07
CA PRO A 57 19.87 1.37 10.92
C PRO A 57 20.47 2.01 12.18
N GLU A 58 19.86 3.08 12.66
CA GLU A 58 20.13 3.62 13.99
C GLU A 58 19.52 2.68 15.06
N GLU A 59 19.92 2.84 16.32
CA GLU A 59 19.33 2.07 17.42
C GLU A 59 17.81 2.24 17.46
N ASN A 60 17.08 1.14 17.62
CA ASN A 60 15.61 1.10 17.61
C ASN A 60 14.95 1.58 16.31
N THR A 61 15.64 1.49 15.18
CA THR A 61 15.00 1.74 13.88
C THR A 61 13.82 0.78 13.68
N THR A 62 12.67 1.33 13.34
CA THR A 62 11.44 0.58 13.06
C THR A 62 11.13 0.54 11.57
N CYS A 63 10.45 -0.50 11.12
CA CYS A 63 9.91 -0.57 9.77
C CYS A 63 8.79 0.47 9.61
N LEU A 64 8.88 1.35 8.61
CA LEU A 64 7.85 2.38 8.40
C LEU A 64 6.46 1.84 7.95
N ILE A 65 6.34 0.53 7.70
CA ILE A 65 5.09 -0.11 7.25
C ILE A 65 4.36 -0.77 8.42
N CYS A 66 5.04 -1.58 9.23
CA CYS A 66 4.42 -2.28 10.37
C CYS A 66 4.75 -1.67 11.74
N LEU A 67 5.69 -0.71 11.79
CA LEU A 67 6.17 -0.04 13.00
C LEU A 67 6.92 -0.96 13.99
N ASP A 68 7.17 -2.21 13.63
CA ASP A 68 8.01 -3.12 14.42
C ASP A 68 9.51 -2.89 14.17
N PRO A 69 10.39 -3.22 15.13
CA PRO A 69 11.84 -3.13 14.96
C PRO A 69 12.35 -3.92 13.75
N VAL A 70 13.32 -3.35 13.02
CA VAL A 70 14.09 -4.08 12.00
C VAL A 70 15.37 -4.65 12.61
N GLU A 71 16.05 -5.54 11.88
CA GLU A 71 17.39 -5.99 12.27
C GLU A 71 18.39 -4.83 12.22
N ASP A 72 19.39 -4.82 13.10
CA ASP A 72 20.43 -3.78 13.19
C ASP A 72 21.37 -3.72 11.97
N THR A 73 21.20 -4.64 11.03
CA THR A 73 22.02 -4.72 9.82
C THR A 73 21.15 -4.97 8.60
N MET A 74 21.58 -4.41 7.47
CA MET A 74 20.98 -4.70 6.18
C MET A 74 21.20 -6.18 5.82
N SER A 75 20.13 -6.86 5.43
CA SER A 75 20.14 -8.32 5.24
C SER A 75 19.17 -8.74 4.12
N TYR A 76 18.94 -10.04 3.96
CA TYR A 76 17.83 -10.51 3.10
C TYR A 76 16.48 -10.03 3.64
N GLY A 77 16.32 -10.02 4.97
CA GLY A 77 15.07 -9.64 5.64
C GLY A 77 14.88 -8.15 5.82
N THR A 78 15.97 -7.37 5.85
CA THR A 78 15.95 -5.94 6.18
C THR A 78 16.52 -5.11 5.02
N MET A 79 15.71 -4.21 4.48
CA MET A 79 16.04 -3.40 3.31
C MET A 79 15.93 -1.90 3.60
N VAL A 80 16.67 -1.09 2.86
CA VAL A 80 16.70 0.37 2.98
C VAL A 80 16.29 1.05 1.68
N CYS A 81 15.62 2.20 1.76
CA CYS A 81 15.37 3.04 0.60
C CYS A 81 16.71 3.57 0.05
N PRO A 82 17.06 3.32 -1.23
CA PRO A 82 18.32 3.76 -1.80
C PRO A 82 18.40 5.28 -2.00
N ALA A 83 17.25 5.96 -2.04
CA ALA A 83 17.16 7.39 -2.27
C ALA A 83 17.41 8.18 -0.98
N CYS A 84 16.63 7.93 0.08
CA CYS A 84 16.75 8.67 1.32
C CYS A 84 17.70 8.03 2.33
N LYS A 85 17.96 6.72 2.28
CA LYS A 85 18.85 5.98 3.20
C LYS A 85 18.42 5.93 4.68
N HIS A 86 17.30 6.56 5.04
CA HIS A 86 16.76 6.58 6.40
C HIS A 86 15.51 5.71 6.55
N ALA A 87 14.87 5.34 5.46
CA ALA A 87 13.66 4.53 5.49
C ALA A 87 14.03 3.04 5.41
N TRP A 88 13.74 2.31 6.47
CA TRP A 88 14.03 0.89 6.64
C TRP A 88 12.77 0.05 6.65
N PHE A 89 12.86 -1.16 6.13
CA PHE A 89 11.70 -2.03 5.97
C PHE A 89 12.03 -3.51 6.08
N HIS A 90 11.10 -4.29 6.62
CA HIS A 90 11.12 -5.73 6.41
C HIS A 90 10.78 -6.04 4.95
N ARG A 91 11.52 -6.98 4.35
CA ARG A 91 11.29 -7.49 3.00
C ARG A 91 9.85 -7.93 2.78
N GLY A 92 9.27 -8.62 3.77
CA GLY A 92 7.88 -9.07 3.73
C GLY A 92 6.89 -7.91 3.66
N CYS A 93 7.11 -6.85 4.44
CA CYS A 93 6.27 -5.66 4.44
C CYS A 93 6.32 -4.93 3.09
N ILE A 94 7.52 -4.76 2.53
CA ILE A 94 7.70 -4.18 1.20
C ILE A 94 7.05 -5.04 0.13
N GLN A 95 7.18 -6.37 0.20
CA GLN A 95 6.55 -7.27 -0.76
C GLN A 95 5.02 -7.16 -0.75
N LYS A 96 4.41 -7.05 0.44
CA LYS A 96 2.96 -6.79 0.56
C LYS A 96 2.60 -5.43 0.00
N GLN A 97 3.33 -4.37 0.36
CA GLN A 97 3.08 -3.02 -0.15
C GLN A 97 3.17 -2.98 -1.68
N ALA A 98 4.18 -3.60 -2.28
CA ALA A 98 4.33 -3.69 -3.73
C ALA A 98 3.15 -4.42 -4.40
N LEU A 99 2.70 -5.52 -3.80
CA LEU A 99 1.53 -6.26 -4.28
C LEU A 99 0.23 -5.49 -4.14
N HIS A 100 0.14 -4.49 -3.27
CA HIS A 100 -1.03 -3.61 -3.19
C HIS A 100 -0.89 -2.41 -4.12
N ALA A 101 0.19 -1.64 -4.03
CA ALA A 101 0.40 -0.41 -4.80
C ALA A 101 0.50 -0.63 -6.31
N GLY A 102 1.11 -1.75 -6.75
CA GLY A 102 1.41 -1.97 -8.17
C GLY A 102 2.48 -1.02 -8.70
N PHE A 103 2.88 -1.23 -9.96
CA PHE A 103 4.03 -0.55 -10.57
C PHE A 103 3.92 0.99 -10.57
N SER A 104 2.74 1.52 -10.83
CA SER A 104 2.49 2.98 -11.00
C SER A 104 2.44 3.77 -9.70
N CYS A 105 2.20 3.13 -8.56
CA CYS A 105 2.05 3.81 -7.27
C CYS A 105 3.08 3.35 -6.22
N PHE A 106 4.07 2.55 -6.63
CA PHE A 106 5.05 2.00 -5.71
C PHE A 106 6.22 2.97 -5.50
N THR A 107 6.08 3.83 -4.50
CA THR A 107 7.08 4.82 -4.08
C THR A 107 7.52 4.58 -2.64
N CYS A 108 8.67 5.15 -2.26
CA CYS A 108 9.12 5.12 -0.88
C CYS A 108 8.12 5.88 0.02
N PRO A 109 7.55 5.25 1.08
CA PRO A 109 6.61 5.92 1.98
C PRO A 109 7.15 7.19 2.65
N HIS A 110 8.47 7.28 2.82
CA HIS A 110 9.10 8.42 3.50
C HIS A 110 9.44 9.58 2.56
N CYS A 111 10.17 9.31 1.47
CA CYS A 111 10.69 10.37 0.60
C CYS A 111 9.96 10.49 -0.73
N GLN A 112 8.94 9.66 -0.96
CA GLN A 112 8.14 9.59 -2.19
C GLN A 112 8.96 9.37 -3.47
N ASN A 113 10.24 9.00 -3.36
CA ASN A 113 11.04 8.68 -4.53
C ASN A 113 10.47 7.41 -5.18
N GLU A 114 10.12 7.52 -6.45
CA GLU A 114 9.62 6.42 -7.27
C GLU A 114 10.79 5.68 -7.93
N TYR A 115 11.50 6.34 -8.85
CA TYR A 115 12.43 5.68 -9.77
C TYR A 115 13.53 4.85 -9.09
N ARG A 116 14.30 5.43 -8.15
CA ARG A 116 15.41 4.70 -7.52
C ARG A 116 14.89 3.60 -6.59
N PHE A 117 13.81 3.89 -5.88
CA PHE A 117 13.18 2.94 -4.97
C PHE A 117 12.64 1.73 -5.75
N LEU A 118 11.83 1.95 -6.77
CA LEU A 118 11.26 0.93 -7.64
C LEU A 118 12.35 0.02 -8.24
N MET A 119 13.38 0.61 -8.86
CA MET A 119 14.44 -0.14 -9.54
C MET A 119 15.27 -0.99 -8.57
N GLU A 120 15.56 -0.46 -7.38
CA GLU A 120 16.25 -1.20 -6.33
C GLU A 120 15.41 -2.36 -5.81
N MET A 121 14.13 -2.12 -5.49
CA MET A 121 13.24 -3.17 -4.98
C MET A 121 13.04 -4.29 -6.02
N LEU A 122 12.91 -3.95 -7.32
CA LEU A 122 12.90 -4.93 -8.41
C LEU A 122 14.18 -5.75 -8.44
N THR A 123 15.34 -5.08 -8.40
CA THR A 123 16.67 -5.71 -8.43
C THR A 123 16.84 -6.68 -7.26
N MET A 124 16.35 -6.29 -6.09
CA MET A 124 16.33 -7.10 -4.88
C MET A 124 15.26 -8.20 -4.90
N GLY A 125 14.50 -8.37 -6.00
CA GLY A 125 13.53 -9.44 -6.19
C GLY A 125 12.18 -9.24 -5.50
N ILE A 126 11.81 -7.99 -5.23
CA ILE A 126 10.44 -7.66 -4.84
C ILE A 126 9.56 -7.75 -6.09
N ARG A 127 8.53 -8.58 -6.02
CA ARG A 127 7.57 -8.73 -7.11
C ARG A 127 6.62 -7.54 -7.10
N ILE A 128 6.58 -6.81 -8.21
CA ILE A 128 5.69 -5.65 -8.39
C ILE A 128 4.81 -5.93 -9.61
N PRO A 129 3.48 -6.11 -9.44
CA PRO A 129 2.60 -6.36 -10.56
C PRO A 129 2.43 -5.09 -11.42
N TYR A 130 2.36 -5.28 -12.73
CA TYR A 130 2.06 -4.19 -13.66
C TYR A 130 0.57 -3.86 -13.59
N ARG A 131 0.23 -2.82 -12.82
CA ARG A 131 -1.13 -2.26 -12.69
C ARG A 131 -1.07 -0.75 -12.70
N LEU A 132 -2.13 -0.13 -13.25
CA LEU A 132 -2.26 1.32 -13.40
C LEU A 132 -2.75 2.02 -12.12
N GLY A 133 -3.16 1.26 -11.11
CA GLY A 133 -3.47 1.77 -9.78
C GLY A 133 -3.31 0.71 -8.68
N PRO A 134 -3.48 1.11 -7.42
CA PRO A 134 -3.48 0.19 -6.29
C PRO A 134 -4.62 -0.81 -6.35
N SER A 135 -4.41 -1.98 -5.74
CA SER A 135 -5.37 -3.10 -5.76
C SER A 135 -6.75 -2.75 -5.21
N TRP A 136 -6.86 -1.74 -4.33
CA TRP A 136 -8.13 -1.32 -3.73
C TRP A 136 -8.96 -0.41 -4.66
N MET A 137 -8.37 0.14 -5.72
CA MET A 137 -9.15 0.86 -6.74
C MET A 137 -10.00 -0.08 -7.61
N ASP A 138 -9.62 -1.36 -7.68
CA ASP A 138 -10.35 -2.40 -8.39
C ASP A 138 -11.31 -3.18 -7.45
N ASP A 139 -11.41 -2.79 -6.19
CA ASP A 139 -12.11 -3.53 -5.14
C ASP A 139 -13.44 -2.86 -4.80
N GLU A 140 -14.55 -3.44 -5.28
CA GLU A 140 -15.93 -2.96 -5.04
C GLU A 140 -16.26 -2.83 -3.54
N ALA A 141 -15.49 -3.50 -2.66
CA ALA A 141 -15.62 -3.36 -1.20
C ALA A 141 -15.33 -1.94 -0.69
N TYR A 142 -14.56 -1.13 -1.43
CA TYR A 142 -14.24 0.26 -1.10
C TYR A 142 -15.25 1.26 -1.68
N GLU A 143 -16.18 0.86 -2.55
CA GLU A 143 -17.26 1.73 -3.06
C GLU A 143 -18.10 2.32 -1.92
N GLN A 144 -18.34 1.54 -0.86
CA GLN A 144 -19.04 2.00 0.35
C GLN A 144 -18.31 3.14 1.08
N LEU A 145 -17.00 3.29 0.88
CA LEU A 145 -16.22 4.41 1.44
C LEU A 145 -16.29 5.65 0.54
N TYR A 146 -16.68 5.51 -0.72
CA TYR A 146 -16.97 6.60 -1.65
C TYR A 146 -18.44 7.04 -1.62
N GLU A 147 -19.34 6.20 -1.10
CA GLU A 147 -20.73 6.58 -0.84
C GLU A 147 -20.79 7.62 0.29
N ARG A 148 -20.70 8.88 -0.11
CA ARG A 148 -20.97 10.01 0.76
C ARG A 148 -22.43 9.90 1.24
N HIS A 149 -22.62 10.03 2.56
CA HIS A 149 -23.96 10.05 3.15
C HIS A 149 -24.86 11.03 2.36
N SER A 150 -26.00 10.55 1.88
CA SER A 150 -26.83 11.25 0.88
C SER A 150 -28.29 11.37 1.30
N ARG A 151 -28.60 11.08 2.57
CA ARG A 151 -29.95 11.08 3.13
C ARG A 151 -30.10 12.16 4.19
N CYS A 152 -31.32 12.66 4.36
CA CYS A 152 -31.67 13.56 5.46
C CYS A 152 -32.13 12.78 6.70
N ASP A 153 -31.36 12.90 7.79
CA ASP A 153 -31.60 12.29 9.10
C ASP A 153 -32.40 13.17 10.07
N ALA A 154 -32.77 14.39 9.64
CA ALA A 154 -33.63 15.24 10.44
C ALA A 154 -34.93 14.51 10.82
N ARG A 155 -35.35 14.61 12.09
CA ARG A 155 -36.55 13.91 12.61
C ARG A 155 -37.76 14.10 11.70
N GLN A 156 -37.98 15.33 11.22
CA GLN A 156 -38.98 15.65 10.22
C GLN A 156 -38.30 16.21 8.96
N CYS A 157 -38.37 15.47 7.86
CA CYS A 157 -37.93 15.97 6.55
C CYS A 157 -39.04 16.82 5.94
N LEU A 158 -38.67 18.02 5.48
CA LEU A 158 -39.58 18.98 4.82
C LEU A 158 -39.39 19.00 3.30
N CYS A 159 -38.41 18.26 2.77
CA CYS A 159 -38.09 18.23 1.35
C CYS A 159 -39.22 17.57 0.55
N PRO A 160 -39.81 18.25 -0.47
CA PRO A 160 -40.84 17.67 -1.32
C PRO A 160 -40.35 16.44 -2.10
N GLY A 161 -39.06 16.39 -2.42
CA GLY A 161 -38.42 15.28 -3.14
C GLY A 161 -38.07 14.08 -2.26
N GLY A 162 -38.36 14.11 -0.97
CA GLY A 162 -38.01 13.03 -0.04
C GLY A 162 -36.65 13.22 0.62
N ARG A 163 -36.18 12.21 1.34
CA ARG A 163 -34.98 12.31 2.19
C ARG A 163 -33.70 12.11 1.41
N GLU A 164 -33.76 11.38 0.31
CA GLU A 164 -32.66 11.00 -0.57
C GLU A 164 -32.39 12.06 -1.66
N GLN A 165 -33.29 13.04 -1.83
CA GLN A 165 -33.13 14.11 -2.80
C GLN A 165 -32.40 15.30 -2.17
N ALA A 166 -31.35 15.80 -2.83
CA ALA A 166 -30.63 17.01 -2.45
C ALA A 166 -30.40 17.92 -3.65
N GLU A 167 -30.45 19.23 -3.42
CA GLU A 167 -30.05 20.25 -4.40
C GLU A 167 -28.54 20.56 -4.24
N GLU A 168 -27.87 20.99 -5.31
CA GLU A 168 -26.47 21.45 -5.21
C GLU A 168 -26.35 22.69 -4.32
N GLU A 169 -27.27 23.64 -4.48
CA GLU A 169 -27.37 24.87 -3.68
C GLU A 169 -28.83 25.18 -3.35
N GLY A 170 -29.05 25.85 -2.20
CA GLY A 170 -30.37 26.32 -1.80
C GLY A 170 -30.93 25.64 -0.54
N PRO A 171 -32.25 25.73 -0.31
CA PRO A 171 -32.89 25.28 0.92
C PRO A 171 -32.87 23.76 1.12
N TRP A 172 -32.76 23.00 0.03
CA TRP A 172 -32.71 21.53 0.03
C TRP A 172 -31.31 20.99 -0.23
N GLN A 173 -30.28 21.83 -0.09
CA GLN A 173 -28.91 21.38 -0.01
C GLN A 173 -28.74 20.51 1.25
N LEU A 174 -28.15 19.32 1.07
CA LEU A 174 -27.82 18.41 2.16
C LEU A 174 -26.47 18.81 2.76
N LEU A 175 -26.47 19.17 4.04
CA LEU A 175 -25.26 19.44 4.80
C LEU A 175 -24.91 18.21 5.65
N LEU A 176 -23.67 17.75 5.56
CA LEU A 176 -23.16 16.69 6.42
C LEU A 176 -22.59 17.26 7.71
N CYS A 177 -22.67 16.47 8.78
CA CYS A 177 -22.08 16.85 10.06
C CYS A 177 -20.58 17.12 9.86
N CYS A 178 -20.10 18.29 10.26
CA CYS A 178 -18.69 18.66 10.12
C CYS A 178 -17.74 17.79 10.97
N SER A 179 -18.28 17.12 11.99
CA SER A 179 -17.50 16.36 12.97
C SER A 179 -17.41 14.87 12.63
N CYS A 180 -18.47 14.26 12.11
CA CYS A 180 -18.48 12.81 11.81
C CYS A 180 -18.79 12.45 10.34
N ALA A 181 -19.37 13.37 9.56
CA ALA A 181 -19.90 13.13 8.22
C ALA A 181 -20.87 11.93 8.08
N ALA A 182 -21.29 11.31 9.19
CA ALA A 182 -22.11 10.10 9.23
C ALA A 182 -23.61 10.39 9.18
N GLU A 183 -24.02 11.57 9.64
CA GLU A 183 -25.38 12.08 9.51
C GLU A 183 -25.42 13.26 8.52
N GLY A 184 -26.57 13.43 7.88
CA GLY A 184 -26.85 14.56 6.99
C GLY A 184 -28.21 15.20 7.27
N ALA A 185 -28.33 16.51 7.07
CA ALA A 185 -29.62 17.17 7.14
C ALA A 185 -29.75 18.26 6.09
N HIS A 186 -30.94 18.39 5.49
CA HIS A 186 -31.21 19.53 4.62
C HIS A 186 -31.17 20.81 5.43
N ARG A 187 -30.64 21.87 4.83
CA ARG A 187 -30.55 23.20 5.43
C ARG A 187 -31.87 23.64 6.09
N ARG A 188 -33.00 23.51 5.38
CA ARG A 188 -34.33 23.82 5.93
C ARG A 188 -34.79 22.89 7.05
N CYS A 189 -34.45 21.60 6.98
CA CYS A 189 -34.85 20.62 7.99
C CYS A 189 -34.14 20.88 9.33
N SER A 190 -32.93 21.44 9.30
CA SER A 190 -32.18 21.89 10.48
C SER A 190 -32.41 23.35 10.85
N ARG A 191 -33.37 24.04 10.22
CA ARG A 191 -33.71 25.47 10.48
C ARG A 191 -32.51 26.41 10.30
N LEU A 192 -31.60 26.09 9.39
CA LEU A 192 -30.42 26.90 9.11
C LEU A 192 -30.77 27.99 8.10
N THR A 193 -30.07 29.13 8.18
CA THR A 193 -30.20 30.20 7.19
C THR A 193 -29.49 29.84 5.89
N ASN A 194 -29.78 30.56 4.80
CA ASN A 194 -29.12 30.36 3.50
C ASN A 194 -27.63 30.73 3.47
N SER A 195 -27.11 31.38 4.52
CA SER A 195 -25.70 31.74 4.65
C SER A 195 -24.86 30.71 5.41
N THR A 196 -25.49 29.79 6.16
CA THR A 196 -24.77 28.81 6.99
C THR A 196 -24.21 27.66 6.16
N THR A 197 -22.90 27.43 6.18
CA THR A 197 -22.26 26.35 5.40
C THR A 197 -21.87 25.13 6.22
N SER A 198 -21.90 25.24 7.56
CA SER A 198 -21.59 24.15 8.48
C SER A 198 -22.83 23.69 9.25
N TRP A 199 -22.90 22.40 9.54
CA TRP A 199 -23.93 21.80 10.38
C TRP A 199 -23.28 20.70 11.22
N GLU A 200 -23.78 20.49 12.44
CA GLU A 200 -23.33 19.44 13.36
C GLU A 200 -24.57 18.68 13.86
N CYS A 201 -24.47 17.35 13.90
CA CYS A 201 -25.54 16.50 14.41
C CYS A 201 -25.54 16.49 15.95
N GLY A 202 -26.67 16.15 16.57
CA GLY A 202 -26.78 16.16 18.04
C GLY A 202 -26.09 14.99 18.75
N SER A 203 -25.47 14.07 18.01
CA SER A 203 -24.70 12.94 18.52
C SER A 203 -23.20 13.26 18.66
N CYS A 204 -22.73 14.36 18.06
CA CYS A 204 -21.42 14.95 18.26
C CYS A 204 -21.47 16.03 19.35
#